data_AF-A0A0F3P915-F1
#
_entry.id   AF-A0A0F3P915-F1
#
_cell.length_a   1.000
_cell.length_b   1.000
_cell.length_c   1.000
_cell.angle_alpha   90.00
_cell.angle_beta   90.00
_cell.angle_gamma   90.00
#
_symmetry.space_group_name_H-M   'P 1'
#
loop_
_entity.id
_entity.type
_entity.pdbx_description
1 polymer ?
#
loop_
_entity_poly.entity_id
_entity_poly.type
_entity_poly.pdbx_seq_one_letter_code
_entity_poly.pdbx_strand_id
1 'polypeptide(L)'
;MLGWGVGGIEAEAAMLGQMILLVLSWIIGVKLTNSLRTGVNAIDLVLTVTKILREKGIVGKFVEFFGTGVNNLSLSNRATISNMCNEFGATCAYFPIDQETIKYLTLTGKKS
;
A
#
# COMPACT_ATOMS: atom_id res chain seq x y z
N MET A 1 4.65 0.25 5.88
CA MET A 1 5.65 -0.84 5.84
C MET A 1 5.73 -1.34 4.42
N LEU A 2 6.91 -1.76 3.94
CA LEU A 2 7.06 -2.42 2.64
C LEU A 2 7.02 -3.93 2.87
N GLY A 3 6.10 -4.63 2.21
CA GLY A 3 5.93 -6.07 2.32
C GLY A 3 4.89 -6.56 1.31
N TRP A 4 5.03 -7.81 0.89
CA TRP A 4 4.13 -8.46 -0.06
C TRP A 4 4.10 -9.97 0.23
N GLY A 5 3.14 -10.68 -0.36
CA GLY A 5 3.05 -12.14 -0.25
C GLY A 5 4.11 -12.83 -1.11
N VAL A 6 4.76 -13.85 -0.56
CA VAL A 6 5.71 -14.73 -1.26
C VAL A 6 5.24 -16.18 -1.16
N GLY A 7 5.81 -17.07 -1.99
CA GLY A 7 5.59 -18.50 -1.88
C GLY A 7 6.19 -19.09 -0.61
N GLY A 8 5.76 -20.31 -0.25
CA GLY A 8 6.21 -20.99 0.97
C GLY A 8 7.71 -21.27 0.99
N ILE A 9 8.28 -21.62 -0.16
CA ILE A 9 9.72 -21.91 -0.29
C ILE A 9 10.55 -20.65 -0.04
N GLU A 10 10.13 -19.52 -0.61
CA GLU A 10 10.79 -18.23 -0.40
C GLU A 10 10.66 -17.78 1.06
N ALA A 11 9.51 -18.03 1.70
CA ALA A 11 9.31 -17.76 3.12
C ALA A 11 10.23 -18.62 4.00
N GLU A 12 10.33 -19.92 3.75
CA GLU A 12 11.24 -20.83 4.46
C GLU A 12 12.70 -20.41 4.29
N ALA A 13 13.12 -20.08 3.06
CA ALA A 13 14.46 -19.60 2.79
C ALA A 13 14.78 -18.31 3.59
N ALA A 14 13.84 -17.36 3.64
CA ALA A 14 13.99 -16.14 4.44
C ALA A 14 14.10 -16.44 5.94
N MET A 15 13.37 -17.43 6.45
CA MET A 15 13.49 -17.88 7.85
C MET A 15 14.86 -18.49 8.16
N LEU A 16 15.51 -19.10 7.16
CA LEU A 16 16.88 -19.62 7.25
C LEU A 16 17.96 -18.55 7.01
N GLY A 17 17.57 -17.27 6.93
CA GLY A 17 18.49 -16.15 6.70
C GLY A 17 18.98 -16.04 5.26
N GLN A 18 18.36 -16.74 4.31
CA GLN A 18 18.67 -16.56 2.89
C GLN A 18 18.14 -15.21 2.40
N MET A 19 18.86 -14.61 1.45
CA MET A 19 18.42 -13.38 0.80
C MET A 19 17.24 -13.66 -0.14
N ILE A 20 16.15 -12.89 -0.01
CA ILE A 20 15.10 -12.87 -1.03
C ILE A 20 15.60 -12.03 -2.22
N LEU A 21 15.74 -12.66 -3.38
CA LEU A 21 16.04 -11.97 -4.63
C LEU A 21 14.80 -11.24 -5.12
N LEU A 22 14.94 -9.93 -5.34
CA LEU A 22 13.87 -9.08 -5.84
C LEU A 22 14.20 -8.62 -7.25
N VAL A 23 13.32 -8.91 -8.21
CA VAL A 23 13.40 -8.26 -9.53
C VAL A 23 13.03 -6.79 -9.32
N LEU A 24 13.91 -5.86 -9.72
CA LEU A 24 13.66 -4.44 -9.54
C LEU A 24 12.39 -4.05 -10.30
N SER A 25 11.32 -3.74 -9.55
CA SER A 25 10.03 -3.37 -10.11
C SER A 25 9.94 -1.86 -10.31
N TRP A 26 9.29 -1.47 -11.41
CA TRP A 26 8.87 -0.09 -11.61
C TRP A 26 7.91 0.35 -10.50
N ILE A 27 8.05 1.60 -10.06
CA ILE A 27 7.17 2.22 -9.07
C ILE A 27 6.17 3.12 -9.80
N ILE A 28 4.89 2.83 -9.62
CA ILE A 28 3.77 3.63 -10.14
C ILE A 28 3.28 4.55 -9.04
N GLY A 29 3.46 5.85 -9.22
CA GLY A 29 2.94 6.85 -8.30
C GLY A 29 1.43 7.09 -8.50
N VAL A 30 0.65 6.93 -7.44
CA VAL A 30 -0.77 7.31 -7.39
C VAL A 30 -0.90 8.57 -6.56
N LYS A 31 -1.16 9.69 -7.23
CA LYS A 31 -1.35 11.00 -6.58
C LYS A 31 -2.80 11.14 -6.12
N LEU A 32 -3.01 11.18 -4.81
CA LEU A 32 -4.30 11.53 -4.21
C LEU A 32 -4.34 13.03 -3.93
N THR A 33 -5.45 13.66 -4.34
CA THR A 33 -5.72 15.08 -4.13
C THR A 33 -7.10 15.24 -3.53
N ASN A 34 -7.30 16.31 -2.76
CA ASN A 34 -8.56 16.62 -2.07
C ASN A 34 -8.93 15.58 -0.99
N SER A 35 -10.17 15.62 -0.52
CA SER A 35 -10.73 14.69 0.47
C SER A 35 -11.86 13.89 -0.16
N LEU A 36 -12.12 12.69 0.39
CA LEU A 36 -13.30 11.92 0.03
C LEU A 36 -14.58 12.72 0.38
N ARG A 37 -15.58 12.67 -0.51
CA ARG A 37 -16.87 13.31 -0.26
C ARG A 37 -17.58 12.59 0.89
N THR A 38 -18.47 13.30 1.57
CA THR A 38 -19.34 12.70 2.59
C THR A 38 -20.09 11.50 2.03
N GLY A 39 -20.03 10.37 2.74
CA GLY A 39 -20.65 9.10 2.32
C GLY A 39 -19.75 8.20 1.46
N VAL A 40 -18.60 8.70 0.98
CA VAL A 40 -17.62 7.89 0.22
C VAL A 40 -16.57 7.34 1.18
N ASN A 41 -16.28 6.05 1.08
CA ASN A 41 -15.34 5.36 1.97
C ASN A 41 -14.04 4.91 1.24
N ALA A 42 -13.15 4.28 1.99
CA ALA A 42 -11.89 3.75 1.43
C ALA A 42 -12.08 2.63 0.41
N ILE A 43 -13.17 1.85 0.52
CA ILE A 43 -13.53 0.80 -0.43
C ILE A 43 -13.90 1.40 -1.78
N ASP A 44 -14.68 2.48 -1.80
CA ASP A 44 -15.02 3.18 -3.05
C ASP A 44 -13.77 3.75 -3.73
N LEU A 45 -12.86 4.31 -2.94
CA LEU A 45 -11.57 4.83 -3.42
C LEU A 45 -10.74 3.71 -4.03
N VAL A 46 -10.56 2.58 -3.33
CA VAL A 46 -9.72 1.49 -3.83
C VAL A 46 -10.34 0.78 -5.03
N LEU A 47 -11.67 0.66 -5.13
CA LEU A 47 -12.32 0.13 -6.33
C LEU A 47 -12.09 1.05 -7.54
N THR A 48 -12.12 2.36 -7.32
CA THR A 48 -11.82 3.36 -8.36
C THR A 48 -10.36 3.26 -8.82
N VAL A 49 -9.42 3.25 -7.86
CA VAL A 49 -7.98 3.06 -8.15
C VAL A 49 -7.76 1.74 -8.88
N THR A 50 -8.45 0.68 -8.46
CA THR A 50 -8.33 -0.65 -9.06
C THR A 50 -8.72 -0.67 -10.51
N LYS A 51 -9.87 -0.06 -10.84
CA LYS A 51 -10.30 0.06 -12.22
C LYS A 51 -9.24 0.76 -13.08
N ILE A 52 -8.76 1.91 -12.63
CA ILE A 52 -7.78 2.73 -13.38
C ILE A 52 -6.45 1.98 -13.57
N LEU A 53 -5.95 1.32 -12.53
CA LEU A 53 -4.65 0.65 -12.57
C LEU A 53 -4.69 -0.65 -13.38
N ARG A 54 -5.82 -1.37 -13.38
CA ARG A 54 -6.02 -2.53 -14.27
C ARG A 54 -5.99 -2.13 -15.73
N GLU A 55 -6.68 -1.06 -16.10
CA GLU A 55 -6.67 -0.53 -17.47
C GLU A 55 -5.26 -0.13 -17.93
N LYS A 56 -4.39 0.27 -16.99
CA LYS A 56 -2.99 0.63 -17.25
C LYS A 56 -2.01 -0.54 -17.27
N GLY A 57 -2.44 -1.77 -16.96
CA GLY A 57 -1.60 -2.97 -17.05
C GLY A 57 -0.37 -2.94 -16.15
N ILE A 58 -0.55 -2.63 -14.86
CA ILE A 58 0.57 -2.48 -13.90
C ILE A 58 0.99 -3.78 -13.22
N VAL A 59 0.70 -4.95 -13.81
CA VAL A 59 0.95 -6.26 -13.20
C VAL A 59 2.43 -6.40 -12.78
N GLY A 60 2.66 -6.78 -11.53
CA GLY A 60 4.01 -7.02 -10.99
C GLY A 60 4.80 -5.75 -10.62
N LYS A 61 4.16 -4.58 -10.66
CA LYS A 61 4.78 -3.28 -10.31
C LYS A 61 4.44 -2.90 -8.88
N PHE A 62 5.24 -2.00 -8.32
CA PHE A 62 4.94 -1.40 -7.02
C PHE A 62 4.06 -0.17 -7.23
N VAL A 63 3.16 0.08 -6.28
CA VAL A 63 2.35 1.30 -6.25
C VAL A 63 2.73 2.09 -5.02
N GLU A 64 3.00 3.38 -5.19
CA GLU A 64 3.24 4.32 -4.11
C GLU A 64 2.15 5.40 -4.12
N PHE A 65 1.45 5.54 -2.99
CA PHE A 65 0.45 6.58 -2.81
C PHE A 65 1.09 7.84 -2.24
N PHE A 66 0.84 8.99 -2.88
CA PHE A 66 1.39 10.28 -2.46
C PHE A 66 0.41 11.43 -2.72
N GLY A 67 0.78 12.64 -2.29
CA GLY A 67 0.00 13.86 -2.51
C GLY A 67 -0.87 14.27 -1.31
N THR A 68 -1.48 15.44 -1.41
CA THR A 68 -2.19 16.08 -0.28
C THR A 68 -3.40 15.30 0.22
N GLY A 69 -4.00 14.47 -0.64
CA GLY A 69 -5.14 13.64 -0.27
C GLY A 69 -4.80 12.48 0.68
N VAL A 70 -3.53 12.06 0.74
CA VAL A 70 -3.08 11.00 1.67
C VAL A 70 -3.25 11.44 3.12
N ASN A 71 -3.02 12.72 3.41
CA ASN A 71 -3.16 13.30 4.76
C ASN A 71 -4.61 13.24 5.28
N ASN A 72 -5.59 13.10 4.38
CA ASN A 72 -7.01 13.01 4.72
C ASN A 72 -7.48 11.57 4.97
N LEU A 73 -6.60 10.57 4.79
CA LEU A 73 -6.90 9.17 5.03
C LEU A 73 -6.35 8.73 6.39
N SER A 74 -7.21 8.14 7.21
CA SER A 74 -6.79 7.45 8.44
C SER A 74 -5.88 6.26 8.12
N LEU A 75 -5.05 5.86 9.08
CA LEU A 75 -4.17 4.71 8.90
C LEU A 75 -4.95 3.41 8.60
N SER A 76 -6.14 3.24 9.18
CA SER A 76 -7.02 2.11 8.87
C SER A 76 -7.44 2.11 7.39
N ASN A 77 -7.83 3.27 6.85
CA ASN A 77 -8.21 3.37 5.43
C ASN A 77 -7.04 3.07 4.51
N ARG A 78 -5.83 3.53 4.86
CA ARG A 78 -4.61 3.22 4.11
C ARG A 78 -4.34 1.71 4.12
N ALA A 79 -4.47 1.06 5.27
CA ALA A 79 -4.33 -0.39 5.38
C ALA A 79 -5.37 -1.15 4.54
N THR A 80 -6.64 -0.71 4.54
CA THR A 80 -7.68 -1.27 3.67
C THR A 80 -7.30 -1.18 2.19
N ILE A 81 -6.82 -0.01 1.73
CA ILE A 81 -6.38 0.19 0.35
C ILE A 81 -5.17 -0.70 0.02
N SER A 82 -4.16 -0.73 0.90
CA SER A 82 -2.94 -1.51 0.68
C SER A 82 -3.19 -3.02 0.63
N ASN A 83 -4.15 -3.51 1.43
CA ASN A 83 -4.52 -4.93 1.45
C ASN A 83 -5.14 -5.41 0.13
N MET A 84 -5.65 -4.48 -0.70
CA MET A 84 -6.22 -4.80 -2.01
C MET A 84 -5.23 -4.65 -3.18
N CYS A 85 -3.92 -4.71 -2.91
CA CYS A 85 -2.89 -4.51 -3.94
C CYS A 85 -2.98 -5.50 -5.11
N ASN A 86 -3.32 -6.75 -4.82
CA ASN A 86 -3.48 -7.80 -5.82
C ASN A 86 -4.65 -7.51 -6.78
N GLU A 87 -5.69 -6.87 -6.27
CA GLU A 87 -6.90 -6.54 -7.00
C GLU A 87 -6.57 -5.56 -8.12
N PHE A 88 -5.62 -4.66 -7.91
CA PHE A 88 -5.13 -3.73 -8.93
C PHE A 88 -3.83 -4.16 -9.63
N GLY A 89 -3.42 -5.41 -9.43
CA GLY A 89 -2.29 -6.04 -10.10
C GLY A 89 -0.92 -5.63 -9.56
N ALA A 90 -0.86 -4.84 -8.49
CA ALA A 90 0.40 -4.45 -7.89
C ALA A 90 0.95 -5.56 -7.00
N THR A 91 2.27 -5.71 -6.94
CA THR A 91 2.93 -6.59 -5.97
C THR A 91 2.83 -6.03 -4.56
N CYS A 92 2.87 -4.70 -4.44
CA CYS A 92 2.76 -4.00 -3.17
C CYS A 92 2.12 -2.62 -3.38
N ALA A 93 1.40 -2.17 -2.36
CA ALA A 93 0.79 -0.84 -2.29
C ALA A 93 1.30 -0.12 -1.04
N TYR A 94 2.15 0.88 -1.26
CA TYR A 94 2.89 1.56 -0.22
C TYR A 94 2.32 2.94 0.07
N PHE A 95 2.12 3.21 1.35
CA PHE A 95 1.93 4.56 1.89
C PHE A 95 3.18 4.94 2.69
N PRO A 96 3.85 6.06 2.37
CA PRO A 96 4.97 6.56 3.15
C PRO A 96 4.62 6.80 4.61
N ILE A 97 5.62 6.65 5.49
CA ILE A 97 5.49 6.97 6.91
C ILE A 97 5.30 8.48 7.05
N ASP A 98 4.27 8.88 7.79
CA ASP A 98 3.93 10.27 8.06
C ASP A 98 3.49 10.46 9.53
N GLN A 99 3.03 11.67 9.86
CA GLN A 99 2.63 12.01 11.22
C GLN A 99 1.46 11.16 11.74
N GLU A 100 0.51 10.78 10.87
CA GLU A 100 -0.60 9.88 11.23
C GLU A 100 -0.08 8.48 11.59
N THR A 101 0.95 8.02 10.87
CA THR A 101 1.65 6.77 11.18
C THR A 101 2.34 6.82 12.54
N ILE A 102 3.08 7.89 12.83
CA ILE A 102 3.76 8.07 14.13
C ILE A 102 2.72 8.13 15.26
N LYS A 103 1.65 8.91 15.09
CA LYS A 103 0.55 9.02 16.05
C LYS A 103 -0.06 7.65 16.37
N TYR A 104 -0.31 6.83 15.33
CA TYR A 104 -0.81 5.48 15.51
C TYR A 104 0.15 4.57 16.30
N LEU A 105 1.46 4.67 16.04
CA LEU A 105 2.47 3.91 16.80
C LEU A 105 2.49 4.31 18.28
N THR A 106 2.40 5.60 18.57
CA THR A 106 2.30 6.09 19.96
C THR A 106 1.03 5.58 20.64
N LEU A 107 -0.12 5.65 19.96
CA LEU A 107 -1.41 5.17 20.49
C LEU A 107 -1.42 3.66 20.77
N THR A 108 -0.68 2.87 19.98
CA THR A 108 -0.59 1.41 20.14
C THR A 108 0.52 0.98 21.11
N GLY A 109 1.13 1.92 21.83
CA GLY A 109 2.12 1.64 22.87
C GLY A 109 3.50 1.27 22.34
N LYS A 110 3.78 1.49 21.04
CA LYS A 110 5.12 1.33 20.50
C LYS A 110 5.96 2.55 20.88
N LYS A 111 6.88 2.37 21.83
CA LYS A 111 7.85 3.40 22.24
C LYS A 111 8.89 3.59 21.13
N SER A 112 9.21 4.84 20.83
CA SER A 112 10.34 5.23 20.00
C SER A 112 11.66 5.01 20.73
#